data_AF-A0A0H5QK50-F1
#
_entry.id   AF-A0A0H5QK50-F1
#
_cell.length_a   1.000
_cell.length_b   1.000
_cell.length_c   1.000
_cell.angle_alpha   90.00
_cell.angle_beta   90.00
_cell.angle_gamma   90.00
#
_symmetry.space_group_name_H-M   'P 1'
#
loop_
_entity.id
_entity.type
_entity.pdbx_description
1 polymer ?
#
loop_
_entity_poly.entity_id
_entity_poly.type
_entity_poly.pdbx_seq_one_letter_code
_entity_poly.pdbx_strand_id
1 'polypeptide(L)' 'MDLTLRVYRSADAHKLTVTARPHTAATLGEFILFEGVTLAGLTDQPTATECLSAAYVLIASAVHERQNRDLLH' A
#
# COMPACT_ATOMS: atom_id res chain seq x y z
N MET A 1 -9.54 2.36 12.44
CA MET A 1 -8.47 2.14 11.45
C MET A 1 -9.10 1.31 10.33
N ASP A 2 -9.45 1.92 9.21
CA ASP A 2 -10.40 1.37 8.21
C ASP A 2 -9.74 0.73 6.97
N LEU A 3 -8.47 0.35 7.12
CA LEU A 3 -7.64 -0.23 6.07
C LEU A 3 -7.23 -1.64 6.47
N THR A 4 -7.27 -2.57 5.52
CA THR A 4 -6.71 -3.91 5.66
C THR A 4 -5.43 -4.00 4.85
N LEU A 5 -4.35 -4.40 5.52
CA LEU A 5 -3.01 -4.47 4.96
C LEU A 5 -2.55 -5.93 4.95
N ARG A 6 -2.20 -6.46 3.78
CA ARG A 6 -1.80 -7.85 3.62
C ARG A 6 -0.46 -7.91 2.90
N VAL A 7 0.56 -8.41 3.59
CA VAL A 7 1.87 -8.68 3.00
C VAL A 7 2.04 -10.18 2.86
N TYR A 8 2.45 -10.63 1.69
CA TYR A 8 2.65 -12.05 1.39
C TYR A 8 3.84 -12.25 0.46
N ARG A 9 4.48 -13.42 0.53
CA ARG A 9 5.54 -13.80 -0.40
C ARG A 9 4.93 -14.44 -1.65
N SER A 10 5.38 -14.03 -2.82
CA SER A 10 4.97 -14.56 -4.12
C SER A 10 6.20 -14.78 -4.97
N ALA A 11 6.58 -16.04 -5.19
CA ALA A 11 7.86 -16.42 -5.80
C ALA A 11 9.04 -15.75 -5.06
N ASP A 12 9.80 -14.91 -5.77
CA ASP A 12 11.01 -14.27 -5.26
C ASP A 12 10.78 -12.86 -4.71
N ALA A 13 9.51 -12.46 -4.53
CA ALA A 13 9.16 -11.10 -4.11
C ALA A 13 8.17 -11.08 -2.94
N HIS A 14 8.27 -10.04 -2.11
CA HIS A 14 7.26 -9.68 -1.13
C HIS A 14 6.26 -8.71 -1.76
N LYS A 15 4.99 -9.07 -1.71
CA LYS A 15 3.88 -8.30 -2.29
C LYS A 15 3.00 -7.71 -1.19
N LEU A 16 2.55 -6.49 -1.44
CA LEU A 16 1.61 -5.75 -0.62
C LEU A 16 0.25 -5.70 -1.30
N THR A 17 -0.80 -5.88 -0.52
CA THR A 17 -2.16 -5.54 -0.91
C THR A 17 -2.81 -4.70 0.19
N VAL A 18 -3.37 -3.56 -0.21
CA VAL A 18 -4.04 -2.62 0.70
C VAL A 18 -5.47 -2.44 0.22
N THR A 19 -6.41 -2.74 1.09
CA THR A 19 -7.85 -2.61 0.82
C THR A 19 -8.50 -1.65 1.80
N ALA A 20 -9.29 -0.72 1.28
CA ALA A 20 -10.09 0.18 2.09
C ALA A 20 -11.46 -0.45 2.37
N ARG A 21 -11.95 -0.33 3.61
CA ARG A 21 -13.34 -0.75 3.92
C ARG A 21 -14.34 0.14 3.17
N PRO A 22 -15.55 -0.36 2.85
CA PRO A 22 -16.52 0.31 1.98
C PRO A 22 -16.79 1.79 2.31
N HIS A 23 -16.88 2.14 3.60
CA HIS A 23 -17.11 3.53 4.02
C HIS A 23 -15.95 4.45 3.62
N THR A 24 -14.71 3.97 3.79
CA THR A 24 -13.48 4.72 3.45
C THR A 24 -13.15 4.64 1.97
N ALA A 25 -13.49 3.52 1.32
CA ALA A 25 -13.40 3.36 -0.13
C ALA A 25 -14.31 4.35 -0.86
N ALA A 26 -15.50 4.67 -0.30
CA ALA A 26 -16.38 5.70 -0.85
C ALA A 26 -15.74 7.10 -0.82
N THR A 27 -14.96 7.42 0.21
CA THR A 27 -14.22 8.69 0.32
C THR A 27 -13.00 8.73 -0.60
N LEU A 28 -12.35 7.59 -0.84
CA LEU A 28 -11.15 7.48 -1.67
C LEU A 28 -11.45 7.19 -3.16
N GLY A 29 -12.70 6.84 -3.48
CA GLY A 29 -13.14 6.47 -4.83
C GLY A 29 -12.71 5.06 -5.30
N GLU A 30 -11.92 4.33 -4.51
CA GLU A 30 -11.37 3.02 -4.86
C GLU A 30 -11.36 2.06 -3.65
N PHE A 31 -11.78 0.81 -3.89
CA PHE A 31 -11.81 -0.26 -2.87
C PHE A 31 -10.44 -0.89 -2.61
N ILE A 32 -9.57 -0.89 -3.61
CA ILE A 32 -8.23 -1.45 -3.57
C ILE A 32 -7.27 -0.30 -3.85
N LEU A 33 -6.45 0.05 -2.87
CA LEU A 33 -5.47 1.12 -3.00
C LEU A 33 -4.17 0.61 -3.64
N PHE A 34 -3.81 -0.64 -3.34
CA PHE A 34 -2.66 -1.31 -3.90
C PHE A 34 -2.95 -2.80 -4.05
N GLU A 35 -2.65 -3.37 -5.21
CA GLU A 35 -2.77 -4.81 -5.46
C GLU A 35 -1.45 -5.37 -5.97
N GLY A 36 -0.95 -6.40 -5.29
CA GLY A 36 0.22 -7.16 -5.74
C GLY A 36 1.52 -6.35 -5.88
N VAL A 37 1.62 -5.17 -5.27
CA VAL A 37 2.77 -4.28 -5.41
C VAL A 37 3.99 -4.87 -4.72
N THR A 38 5.10 -4.98 -5.45
CA THR A 38 6.36 -5.47 -4.90
C THR A 38 6.96 -4.44 -3.94
N LEU A 39 7.29 -4.87 -2.72
CA LEU A 39 8.04 -4.08 -1.76
C LEU A 39 9.54 -4.21 -2.06
N ALA A 40 10.13 -3.16 -2.63
CA ALA A 40 11.56 -3.11 -2.94
C ALA A 40 12.39 -2.87 -1.67
N GLY A 41 13.64 -3.34 -1.67
CA GLY A 41 14.60 -3.09 -0.59
C GLY A 41 14.38 -3.91 0.69
N LEU A 42 13.48 -4.90 0.66
CA LEU A 42 13.34 -5.87 1.74
C LEU A 42 14.40 -6.96 1.65
N THR A 43 14.81 -7.49 2.80
CA THR A 43 15.68 -8.67 2.91
C THR A 43 14.93 -9.94 2.47
N ASP A 44 15.65 -11.06 2.31
CA ASP A 44 15.04 -12.37 1.92
C ASP A 44 14.06 -12.94 2.96
N GLN A 45 14.17 -12.48 4.21
CA GLN A 45 13.29 -12.83 5.33
C GLN A 45 12.98 -11.56 6.14
N PRO A 46 12.17 -10.66 5.60
CA PRO A 46 11.88 -9.40 6.26
C PRO A 46 10.98 -9.65 7.47
N THR A 47 11.26 -8.92 8.53
CA THR A 47 10.41 -8.85 9.71
C THR A 47 9.08 -8.17 9.38
N ALA A 48 8.07 -8.40 10.22
CA ALA A 48 6.78 -7.72 10.10
C ALA A 48 6.93 -6.19 10.12
N THR A 49 7.87 -5.66 10.92
CA THR A 49 8.15 -4.22 11.03
C THR A 49 8.74 -3.66 9.74
N GLU A 50 9.68 -4.37 9.11
CA GLU A 50 10.26 -3.95 7.82
C GLU A 50 9.19 -3.93 6.72
N CYS A 51 8.34 -4.95 6.67
CA CYS A 51 7.22 -5.02 5.73
C CYS A 51 6.24 -3.86 5.93
N LEU A 52 5.90 -3.56 7.19
CA LEU A 52 4.99 -2.47 7.52
C LEU A 52 5.59 -1.11 7.18
N SER A 53 6.87 -0.89 7.50
CA SER A 53 7.59 0.34 7.19
C SER A 53 7.63 0.60 5.69
N ALA A 54 8.03 -0.39 4.89
CA ALA A 54 8.07 -0.29 3.44
C ALA A 54 6.68 -0.03 2.83
N ALA A 55 5.65 -0.71 3.35
CA ALA A 55 4.28 -0.48 2.93
C ALA A 55 3.80 0.94 3.25
N TYR A 56 4.13 1.45 4.44
CA TYR A 56 3.73 2.79 4.86
C TYR A 56 4.35 3.88 3.99
N VAL A 57 5.65 3.75 3.68
CA VAL A 57 6.34 4.67 2.76
C VAL A 57 5.69 4.67 1.38
N LEU A 58 5.40 3.50 0.83
CA LEU A 58 4.79 3.36 -0.49
C LEU A 58 3.38 3.97 -0.55
N ILE A 59 2.58 3.74 0.48
CA ILE A 59 1.25 4.36 0.62
C ILE A 59 1.38 5.88 0.70
N ALA A 60 2.28 6.40 1.53
CA ALA A 60 2.48 7.83 1.69
C ALA A 60 2.89 8.51 0.37
N SER A 61 3.80 7.89 -0.39
CA SER A 61 4.21 8.37 -1.71
C SER A 61 3.04 8.46 -2.68
N ALA A 62 2.21 7.41 -2.80
CA ALA A 62 1.09 7.44 -3.73
C ALA A 62 -0.01 8.44 -3.33
N VAL A 63 -0.25 8.59 -2.02
CA VAL A 63 -1.20 9.61 -1.52
C VAL A 63 -0.69 11.01 -1.86
N HIS A 64 0.61 11.27 -1.65
CA HIS A 64 1.21 12.55 -1.97
C HIS A 64 1.14 12.87 -3.47
N GLU A 65 1.45 11.90 -4.34
CA GLU A 65 1.34 12.06 -5.80
C GLU A 65 -0.10 12.35 -6.24
N ARG A 66 -1.09 11.68 -5.63
CA ARG A 66 -2.51 11.91 -5.93
C ARG A 66 -2.96 13.30 -5.51
N GLN A 67 -2.60 13.74 -4.30
CA GLN A 67 -2.87 15.11 -3.84
C GLN A 67 -2.26 16.16 -4.76
N ASN A 68 -1.03 15.95 -5.23
CA ASN A 68 -0.39 16.88 -6.16
C ASN A 68 -1.07 16.92 -7.53
N ARG A 69 -1.62 15.80 -8.02
CA ARG A 69 -2.42 15.78 -9.27
C ARG A 69 -3.75 16.53 -9.10
N ASP A 70 -4.42 16.36 -7.98
CA ASP A 70 -5.72 16.99 -7.73
C ASP A 70 -5.60 18.52 -7.54
N LEU A 71 -4.42 19.02 -7.16
CA LEU A 71 -4.13 20.47 -7.08
C LEU A 71 -3.85 21.12 -8.45
N LEU A 72 -3.63 20.32 -9.51
CA LEU A 72 -3.34 20.79 -10.87
C LEU A 72 -4.57 20.79 -11.78
N HIS A 73 -5.74 20.36 -11.28
CA HIS A 73 -7.02 20.30 -11.97
C HIS A 73 -8.07 21.18 -11.26
#